data_AF-A0A7S0J3U7-F1
#
_entry.id   AF-A0A7S0J3U7-F1
#
_cell.length_a   1.000
_cell.length_b   1.000
_cell.length_c   1.000
_cell.angle_alpha   90.00
_cell.angle_beta   90.00
_cell.angle_gamma   90.00
#
_symmetry.space_group_name_H-M   'P 1'
#
loop_
_entity.id
_entity.type
_entity.pdbx_description
1 polymer ?
#
loop_
_entity_poly.entity_id
_entity_poly.type
_entity_poly.pdbx_seq_one_letter_code
_entity_poly.pdbx_strand_id
1 'polypeptide(L)'
;DKERGVVWEECIILLPSAVRFVFLSATIPNAFEFAEWVACAHNFPVHVVSTSKRPTPLEHWVFPAGGDGLYLLQGSDGVFREENFERSMRSLATEEGKKAAAKVGSRNSPDLKRLLSMLEERELMPAIVFAFSRKECEGAAMHARHLAPLSADEQTAVQTVFDAAVATLSEDDQAIPAIGNMLPLLKRGVAVHHSGLLPVLKEVVEILFQEGL
;
A
#
# COMPACT_ATOMS: atom_id res chain seq x y z
N ASP A 1 -17.56 6.40 1.40
CA ASP A 1 -17.75 6.05 -0.02
C ASP A 1 -19.14 6.54 -0.42
N LYS A 2 -19.26 7.50 -1.36
CA LYS A 2 -20.56 8.12 -1.67
C LYS A 2 -21.54 7.12 -2.30
N GLU A 3 -21.03 6.14 -3.05
CA GLU A 3 -21.85 5.18 -3.78
C GLU A 3 -22.13 3.95 -2.92
N ARG A 4 -21.14 3.45 -2.18
CA ARG A 4 -21.28 2.22 -1.36
C ARG A 4 -21.70 2.48 0.08
N GLY A 5 -21.67 3.74 0.53
CA GLY A 5 -21.97 4.12 1.91
C GLY A 5 -23.44 3.93 2.29
N VAL A 6 -24.36 4.17 1.35
CA VAL A 6 -25.82 4.03 1.59
C VAL A 6 -26.20 2.61 1.99
N VAL A 7 -25.53 1.60 1.43
CA VAL A 7 -25.77 0.19 1.74
C VAL A 7 -25.51 -0.09 3.22
N TRP A 8 -24.47 0.52 3.81
CA TRP A 8 -24.17 0.33 5.23
C TRP A 8 -25.24 0.95 6.13
N GLU A 9 -25.69 2.16 5.78
CA GLU A 9 -26.72 2.86 6.55
C GLU A 9 -28.05 2.10 6.50
N GLU A 10 -28.50 1.69 5.32
CA GLU A 10 -29.73 0.89 5.15
C GLU A 10 -29.65 -0.45 5.87
N CYS A 11 -28.51 -1.17 5.76
CA CYS A 11 -28.32 -2.43 6.47
C CYS A 11 -28.45 -2.24 7.98
N ILE A 12 -27.83 -1.18 8.54
CA ILE A 12 -27.90 -0.91 9.97
C ILE A 12 -29.34 -0.58 10.36
N ILE A 13 -30.05 0.29 9.64
CA ILE A 13 -31.43 0.70 9.98
C ILE A 13 -32.40 -0.48 9.91
N LEU A 14 -32.29 -1.34 8.89
CA LEU A 14 -33.23 -2.42 8.63
C LEU A 14 -33.02 -3.66 9.51
N LEU A 15 -31.89 -3.75 10.22
CA LEU A 15 -31.65 -4.87 11.12
C LEU A 15 -32.63 -4.86 12.31
N PRO A 16 -33.09 -6.04 12.78
CA PRO A 16 -33.95 -6.10 13.96
C PRO A 16 -33.27 -5.59 15.22
N SER A 17 -34.01 -4.88 16.09
CA SER A 17 -33.49 -4.30 17.35
C SER A 17 -33.00 -5.33 18.38
N ALA A 18 -33.34 -6.61 18.18
CA ALA A 18 -32.81 -7.73 18.97
C ALA A 18 -31.33 -8.03 18.66
N VAL A 19 -30.84 -7.61 17.48
CA VAL A 19 -29.45 -7.82 17.07
C VAL A 19 -28.53 -6.88 17.86
N ARG A 20 -27.33 -7.36 18.20
CA ARG A 20 -26.26 -6.57 18.80
C ARG A 20 -25.14 -6.40 17.79
N PHE A 21 -24.51 -5.23 17.82
CA PHE A 21 -23.52 -4.85 16.82
C PHE A 21 -22.12 -4.88 17.40
N VAL A 22 -21.17 -5.20 16.54
CA VAL A 22 -19.74 -4.97 16.76
C VAL A 22 -19.25 -4.16 15.56
N PHE A 23 -18.75 -2.95 15.82
CA PHE A 23 -18.22 -2.07 14.78
C PHE A 23 -16.70 -2.03 14.87
N LEU A 24 -16.03 -2.37 13.78
CA LEU A 24 -14.58 -2.26 13.63
C LEU A 24 -14.30 -1.16 12.61
N SER A 25 -13.64 -0.08 13.05
CA SER A 25 -13.34 1.07 12.22
C SER A 25 -11.92 1.56 12.46
N ALA A 26 -11.36 2.24 11.45
CA ALA A 26 -10.20 3.10 11.67
C ALA A 26 -10.57 4.28 12.59
N THR A 27 -9.56 4.98 13.10
CA THR A 27 -9.74 6.16 13.95
C THR A 27 -10.51 7.26 13.20
N ILE A 28 -11.69 7.62 13.73
CA ILE A 28 -12.52 8.71 13.21
C ILE A 28 -12.80 9.73 14.32
N PRO A 29 -12.87 11.04 14.01
CA PRO A 29 -13.07 12.07 15.03
C PRO A 29 -14.51 12.07 15.60
N ASN A 30 -15.50 11.61 14.83
CA ASN A 30 -16.92 11.65 15.16
C ASN A 30 -17.49 10.29 15.58
N ALA A 31 -16.68 9.43 16.22
CA ALA A 31 -17.12 8.09 16.65
C ALA A 31 -18.32 8.12 17.61
N PHE A 32 -18.43 9.16 18.45
CA PHE A 32 -19.55 9.33 19.37
C PHE A 32 -20.86 9.66 18.63
N GLU A 33 -20.83 10.55 17.64
CA GLU A 33 -22.01 10.86 16.82
C GLU A 33 -22.56 9.61 16.12
N PHE A 34 -21.65 8.77 15.60
CA PHE A 34 -22.04 7.49 15.01
C PHE A 34 -22.70 6.56 16.03
N ALA A 35 -22.13 6.42 17.23
CA ALA A 35 -22.68 5.58 18.29
C ALA A 35 -24.05 6.07 18.78
N GLU A 36 -24.23 7.39 18.91
CA GLU A 36 -25.50 8.02 19.28
C GLU A 36 -26.58 7.74 18.23
N TRP A 37 -26.24 7.85 16.95
CA TRP A 37 -27.16 7.53 15.86
C TRP A 37 -27.61 6.06 15.90
N VAL A 38 -26.68 5.11 16.06
CA VAL A 38 -27.03 3.68 16.18
C VAL A 38 -27.87 3.41 17.43
N ALA A 39 -27.51 4.01 18.57
CA ALA A 39 -28.24 3.85 19.82
C ALA A 39 -29.68 4.38 19.71
N CYS A 40 -29.87 5.51 19.01
CA CYS A 40 -31.18 6.08 18.72
C CYS A 40 -32.01 5.19 17.79
N ALA A 41 -31.41 4.70 16.70
CA ALA A 41 -32.09 3.86 15.71
C ALA A 41 -32.57 2.51 16.28
N HIS A 42 -31.81 1.91 17.21
CA HIS A 42 -32.10 0.57 17.72
C HIS A 42 -32.52 0.49 19.20
N ASN A 43 -32.51 1.61 19.91
CA ASN A 43 -32.92 1.72 21.32
C ASN A 43 -32.14 0.78 22.27
N PHE A 44 -30.81 0.70 22.12
CA PHE A 44 -29.92 0.03 23.07
C PHE A 44 -28.58 0.80 23.18
N PRO A 45 -27.82 0.65 24.29
CA PRO A 45 -26.56 1.38 24.47
C PRO A 45 -25.47 0.91 23.51
N VAL A 46 -24.75 1.87 22.92
CA VAL A 46 -23.58 1.63 22.05
C VAL A 46 -22.35 2.21 22.73
N HIS A 47 -21.32 1.38 22.92
CA HIS A 47 -20.09 1.79 23.57
C HIS A 47 -19.02 2.15 22.53
N VAL A 48 -18.34 3.27 22.75
CA VAL A 48 -17.19 3.68 21.93
C VAL A 48 -15.91 3.33 22.67
N VAL A 49 -15.07 2.51 22.05
CA VAL A 49 -13.70 2.22 22.51
C VAL A 49 -12.75 2.71 21.44
N SER A 50 -11.92 3.70 21.75
CA SER A 50 -10.99 4.30 20.80
C SER A 50 -9.60 4.47 21.40
N THR A 51 -8.59 4.51 20.53
CA THR A 51 -7.21 4.80 20.89
C THR A 51 -6.55 5.58 19.77
N SER A 52 -5.78 6.61 20.13
CA SER A 52 -4.86 7.30 19.23
C SER A 52 -3.45 6.71 19.27
N LYS A 53 -3.18 5.82 20.23
CA LYS A 53 -1.86 5.19 20.38
C LYS A 53 -1.65 4.17 19.27
N ARG A 54 -0.63 4.43 18.44
CA ARG A 54 -0.17 3.48 17.43
C ARG A 54 0.78 2.45 18.05
N PRO A 55 0.60 1.13 17.83
CA PRO A 55 1.51 0.11 18.35
C PRO A 55 2.94 0.23 17.82
N THR A 56 3.09 0.54 16.53
CA THR A 56 4.38 0.78 15.88
C THR A 56 4.50 2.27 15.54
N PRO A 57 5.32 3.06 16.26
CA PRO A 57 5.57 4.46 15.93
C PRO A 57 6.04 4.61 14.49
N LEU A 58 5.63 5.68 13.82
CA LEU A 58 6.01 5.95 12.43
C LEU A 58 6.93 7.16 12.35
N GLU A 59 7.76 7.15 11.33
CA GLU A 59 8.54 8.30 10.89
C GLU A 59 8.06 8.73 9.51
N HIS A 60 7.94 10.04 9.30
CA HIS A 60 7.51 10.60 8.04
C HIS A 60 8.70 11.26 7.36
N TRP A 61 9.06 10.73 6.19
CA TRP A 61 10.16 11.22 5.37
C TRP A 61 9.64 11.79 4.05
N VAL A 62 10.39 12.72 3.46
CA VAL A 62 10.13 13.20 2.10
C VAL A 62 11.37 12.97 1.22
N PHE A 63 11.14 12.51 0.00
CA PHE A 63 12.14 12.41 -1.06
C PHE A 63 11.78 13.38 -2.18
N PRO A 64 12.40 14.57 -2.22
CA PRO A 64 12.16 15.57 -3.27
C PRO A 64 12.50 15.05 -4.67
N ALA A 65 11.65 15.36 -5.64
CA ALA A 65 11.92 15.06 -7.05
C ALA A 65 13.22 15.74 -7.51
N GLY A 66 14.12 14.99 -8.14
CA GLY A 66 15.46 15.49 -8.50
C GLY A 66 16.39 15.77 -7.31
N GLY A 67 15.97 15.54 -6.07
CA GLY A 67 16.82 15.62 -4.89
C GLY A 67 17.69 14.37 -4.72
N ASP A 68 18.65 14.46 -3.80
CA ASP A 68 19.65 13.41 -3.54
C ASP A 68 19.47 12.72 -2.16
N GLY A 69 18.41 13.04 -1.42
CA GLY A 69 18.27 12.51 -0.07
C GLY A 69 16.87 12.53 0.51
N LEU A 70 16.71 11.74 1.57
CA LEU A 70 15.53 11.70 2.43
C LEU A 70 15.63 12.76 3.52
N TYR A 71 14.54 13.51 3.72
CA TYR A 71 14.42 14.49 4.79
C TYR A 71 13.36 14.02 5.78
N LEU A 72 13.76 13.85 7.04
CA LEU A 72 12.87 13.44 8.12
C LEU A 72 11.98 14.61 8.54
N LEU A 73 10.69 14.55 8.21
CA LEU A 73 9.71 15.59 8.54
C LEU A 73 9.10 15.39 9.92
N GLN A 74 8.87 14.15 10.35
CA GLN A 74 8.31 13.87 11.67
C GLN A 74 8.90 12.57 12.21
N GLY A 75 9.41 12.59 13.44
CA GLY A 75 9.97 11.40 14.08
C GLY A 75 8.91 10.54 14.75
N SER A 76 9.36 9.45 15.34
CA SER A 76 8.53 8.58 16.20
C SER A 76 7.99 9.28 17.46
N ASP A 77 8.57 10.43 17.80
CA ASP A 77 8.11 11.36 18.85
C ASP A 77 6.88 12.19 18.45
N GLY A 78 6.48 12.16 17.18
CA GLY A 78 5.37 12.94 16.65
C GLY A 78 5.70 14.43 16.46
N VAL A 79 6.97 14.85 16.62
CA VAL A 79 7.37 16.25 16.47
C VAL A 79 7.71 16.56 15.02
N PHE A 80 7.07 17.58 14.45
CA PHE A 80 7.35 18.05 13.10
C PHE A 80 8.64 18.88 13.06
N ARG A 81 9.52 18.59 12.10
CA ARG A 81 10.82 19.23 11.89
C ARG A 81 10.76 20.22 10.73
N GLU A 82 10.39 21.45 11.05
CA GLU A 82 10.22 22.54 10.07
C GLU A 82 11.49 22.83 9.26
N GLU A 83 12.66 22.80 9.88
CA GLU A 83 13.93 23.02 9.18
C GLU A 83 14.17 22.00 8.05
N ASN A 84 13.86 20.73 8.29
CA ASN A 84 14.00 19.68 7.28
C ASN A 84 12.98 19.85 6.15
N PHE A 85 11.77 20.28 6.48
CA PHE A 85 10.76 20.63 5.49
C PHE A 85 11.23 21.76 4.58
N GLU A 86 11.72 22.87 5.15
CA GLU A 86 12.25 23.98 4.36
C GLU A 86 13.42 23.57 3.46
N ARG A 87 14.35 22.76 3.99
CA ARG A 87 15.47 22.23 3.20
C ARG A 87 14.99 21.38 2.02
N SER A 88 13.98 20.54 2.23
CA SER A 88 13.37 19.75 1.16
C SER A 88 12.72 20.64 0.09
N MET A 89 12.03 21.71 0.49
CA MET A 89 11.40 22.66 -0.43
C MET A 89 12.43 23.46 -1.24
N ARG A 90 13.56 23.84 -0.63
CA ARG A 90 14.66 24.50 -1.36
C ARG A 90 15.25 23.60 -2.43
N SER A 91 15.35 22.28 -2.20
CA SER A 91 15.84 21.34 -3.22
C SER A 91 14.90 21.26 -4.44
N LEU A 92 13.58 21.32 -4.22
CA LEU A 92 12.57 21.37 -5.29
C LEU A 92 12.57 22.69 -6.05
N ALA A 93 12.92 23.81 -5.40
CA ALA A 93 12.87 25.14 -5.99
C ALA A 93 13.96 25.39 -7.04
N THR A 94 14.95 24.51 -7.16
CA THR A 94 15.97 24.54 -8.21
C THR A 94 15.35 24.33 -9.59
N GLU A 95 15.98 24.83 -10.66
CA GLU A 95 15.49 24.61 -12.03
C GLU A 95 15.45 23.12 -12.40
N GLU A 96 16.39 22.34 -11.86
CA GLU A 96 16.44 20.87 -12.00
C GLU A 96 15.31 20.20 -11.22
N GLY A 97 15.09 20.62 -9.96
CA GLY A 97 13.99 20.16 -9.11
C GLY A 97 12.62 20.43 -9.70
N LYS A 98 12.38 21.62 -10.27
CA LYS A 98 11.12 21.95 -10.98
C LYS A 98 10.92 21.07 -12.22
N LYS A 99 11.96 20.85 -13.02
CA LYS A 99 11.91 19.96 -14.19
C LYS A 99 11.67 18.51 -13.80
N ALA A 100 12.24 18.05 -12.70
CA ALA A 100 12.02 16.71 -12.16
C ALA A 100 10.60 16.56 -11.59
N ALA A 101 10.11 17.55 -10.84
CA ALA A 101 8.74 17.60 -10.30
C ALA A 101 7.69 17.51 -11.42
N ALA A 102 7.90 18.20 -12.54
CA ALA A 102 7.03 18.11 -13.72
C ALA A 102 7.03 16.71 -14.37
N LYS A 103 7.99 15.84 -14.03
CA LYS A 103 8.11 14.46 -14.50
C LYS A 103 7.73 13.43 -13.42
N VAL A 104 7.32 13.84 -12.23
CA VAL A 104 6.82 12.93 -11.19
C VAL A 104 5.59 12.21 -11.73
N GLY A 105 5.57 10.87 -11.65
CA GLY A 105 4.54 10.03 -12.28
C GLY A 105 4.82 9.67 -13.75
N SER A 106 5.85 10.25 -14.38
CA SER A 106 6.32 9.76 -15.67
C SER A 106 6.98 8.39 -15.52
N ARG A 107 6.73 7.51 -16.49
CA ARG A 107 7.26 6.14 -16.58
C ARG A 107 8.80 6.06 -16.58
N ASN A 108 9.48 7.20 -16.77
CA ASN A 108 10.93 7.31 -16.83
C ASN A 108 11.53 8.17 -15.71
N SER A 109 10.80 8.46 -14.63
CA SER A 109 11.41 9.19 -13.51
C SER A 109 12.50 8.32 -12.86
N PRO A 110 13.76 8.79 -12.80
CA PRO A 110 14.83 8.05 -12.14
C PRO A 110 14.67 8.04 -10.61
N ASP A 111 13.76 8.85 -10.07
CA ASP A 111 13.62 9.10 -8.64
C ASP A 111 13.18 7.86 -7.87
N LEU A 112 12.20 7.11 -8.40
CA LEU A 112 11.76 5.87 -7.76
C LEU A 112 12.89 4.83 -7.73
N LYS A 113 13.64 4.71 -8.83
CA LYS A 113 14.79 3.80 -8.90
C LYS A 113 15.84 4.15 -7.84
N ARG A 114 16.18 5.44 -7.71
CA ARG A 114 17.12 5.94 -6.70
C ARG A 114 16.61 5.73 -5.28
N LEU A 115 15.32 5.99 -5.04
CA LEU A 115 14.69 5.75 -3.75
C LEU A 115 14.75 4.27 -3.36
N LEU A 116 14.40 3.36 -4.27
CA LEU A 116 14.44 1.91 -4.01
C LEU A 116 15.85 1.42 -3.68
N SER A 117 16.88 1.87 -4.41
CA SER A 117 18.27 1.55 -4.08
C SER A 117 18.68 2.05 -2.70
N MET A 118 18.29 3.28 -2.34
CA MET A 118 18.57 3.83 -1.02
C MET A 118 17.84 3.07 0.11
N LEU A 119 16.63 2.54 -0.15
CA LEU A 119 15.91 1.72 0.82
C LEU A 119 16.60 0.35 1.00
N GLU A 120 17.09 -0.26 -0.08
CA GLU A 120 17.87 -1.52 -0.04
C GLU A 120 19.18 -1.33 0.72
N GLU A 121 19.97 -0.29 0.38
CA GLU A 121 21.25 0.03 1.03
C GLU A 121 21.12 0.35 2.53
N ARG A 122 19.96 0.87 2.95
CA ARG A 122 19.67 1.21 4.35
C ARG A 122 18.94 0.11 5.12
N GLU A 123 18.74 -1.06 4.51
CA GLU A 123 18.02 -2.19 5.11
C GLU A 123 16.58 -1.82 5.55
N LEU A 124 15.91 -0.98 4.75
CA LEU A 124 14.53 -0.50 5.00
C LEU A 124 13.48 -1.28 4.18
N MET A 125 13.83 -2.46 3.67
CA MET A 125 12.92 -3.39 3.01
C MET A 125 12.23 -4.29 4.04
N PRO A 126 10.99 -4.77 3.80
CA PRO A 126 10.17 -4.60 2.60
C PRO A 126 9.54 -3.20 2.49
N ALA A 127 9.17 -2.80 1.26
CA ALA A 127 8.54 -1.51 0.99
C ALA A 127 7.26 -1.67 0.14
N ILE A 128 6.19 -0.99 0.54
CA ILE A 128 4.95 -0.89 -0.26
C ILE A 128 4.94 0.46 -0.99
N VAL A 129 4.90 0.42 -2.32
CA VAL A 129 4.80 1.61 -3.17
C VAL A 129 3.37 1.79 -3.66
N PHE A 130 2.71 2.86 -3.21
CA PHE A 130 1.38 3.21 -3.70
C PHE A 130 1.45 4.04 -4.99
N ALA A 131 0.63 3.67 -5.97
CA ALA A 131 0.43 4.39 -7.22
C ALA A 131 -1.07 4.61 -7.46
N PHE A 132 -1.43 5.69 -8.16
CA PHE A 132 -2.83 6.09 -8.32
C PHE A 132 -3.53 5.43 -9.53
N SER A 133 -2.77 4.82 -10.44
CA SER A 133 -3.31 4.05 -11.55
C SER A 133 -2.68 2.67 -11.68
N ARG A 134 -3.42 1.73 -12.26
CA ARG A 134 -2.94 0.36 -12.56
C ARG A 134 -1.67 0.41 -13.42
N LYS A 135 -1.68 1.28 -14.44
CA LYS A 135 -0.55 1.49 -15.36
C LYS A 135 0.71 2.01 -14.65
N GLU A 136 0.55 2.94 -13.70
CA GLU A 136 1.68 3.44 -12.91
C GLU A 136 2.20 2.37 -11.94
N CYS A 137 1.32 1.56 -11.34
CA CYS A 137 1.72 0.44 -10.48
C CYS A 137 2.58 -0.58 -11.24
N GLU A 138 2.13 -1.00 -12.44
CA GLU A 138 2.91 -1.88 -13.32
C GLU A 138 4.22 -1.22 -13.79
N GLY A 139 4.20 0.08 -14.08
CA GLY A 139 5.40 0.85 -14.41
C GLY A 139 6.40 0.91 -13.26
N ALA A 140 5.92 1.10 -12.02
CA ALA A 140 6.72 1.18 -10.81
C ALA A 140 7.51 -0.12 -10.56
N ALA A 141 6.88 -1.28 -10.74
CA ALA A 141 7.55 -2.58 -10.59
C ALA A 141 8.75 -2.74 -11.54
N MET A 142 8.69 -2.16 -12.74
CA MET A 142 9.81 -2.20 -13.68
C MET A 142 11.03 -1.42 -13.18
N HIS A 143 10.83 -0.39 -12.35
CA HIS A 143 11.91 0.35 -11.70
C HIS A 143 12.59 -0.42 -10.57
N ALA A 144 12.00 -1.52 -10.07
CA ALA A 144 12.60 -2.38 -9.05
C ALA A 144 13.45 -3.52 -9.64
N ARG A 145 13.47 -3.66 -10.98
CA ARG A 145 14.21 -4.76 -11.66
C ARG A 145 15.73 -4.68 -11.55
N HIS A 146 16.30 -3.60 -11.02
CA HIS A 146 17.74 -3.48 -10.78
C HIS A 146 18.18 -3.98 -9.40
N LEU A 147 17.25 -4.17 -8.46
CA LEU A 147 17.55 -4.66 -7.12
C LEU A 147 18.08 -6.11 -7.16
N ALA A 148 18.67 -6.60 -6.07
CA ALA A 148 19.05 -8.01 -6.00
C ALA A 148 17.79 -8.90 -6.12
N PRO A 149 17.83 -10.01 -6.87
CA PRO A 149 16.75 -10.99 -6.83
C PRO A 149 16.75 -11.70 -5.46
N LEU A 150 15.65 -12.40 -5.16
CA LEU A 150 15.60 -13.32 -4.02
C LEU A 150 16.68 -14.40 -4.14
N SER A 151 17.03 -15.00 -3.00
CA SER A 151 17.91 -16.17 -2.96
C SER A 151 17.33 -17.36 -3.74
N ALA A 152 18.17 -18.33 -4.08
CA ALA A 152 17.73 -19.50 -4.84
C ALA A 152 16.64 -20.31 -4.10
N ASP A 153 16.72 -20.38 -2.77
CA ASP A 153 15.77 -21.08 -1.93
C ASP A 153 14.42 -20.34 -1.90
N GLU A 154 14.45 -19.01 -1.72
CA GLU A 154 13.26 -18.16 -1.78
C GLU A 154 12.60 -18.19 -3.17
N GLN A 155 13.37 -18.17 -4.25
CA GLN A 155 12.84 -18.33 -5.62
C GLN A 155 12.14 -19.67 -5.82
N THR A 156 12.64 -20.73 -5.17
CA THR A 156 12.03 -22.06 -5.20
C THR A 156 10.73 -22.09 -4.39
N ALA A 157 10.70 -21.42 -3.23
CA ALA A 157 9.49 -21.24 -2.43
C ALA A 157 8.41 -20.46 -3.21
N VAL A 158 8.79 -19.33 -3.82
CA VAL A 158 7.90 -18.54 -4.70
C VAL A 158 7.34 -19.39 -5.83
N GLN A 159 8.19 -20.15 -6.52
CA GLN A 159 7.76 -21.05 -7.60
C GLN A 159 6.73 -22.07 -7.10
N THR A 160 6.99 -22.69 -5.94
CA THR A 160 6.11 -23.71 -5.37
C THR A 160 4.72 -23.16 -5.06
N VAL A 161 4.65 -22.00 -4.42
CA VAL A 161 3.37 -21.32 -4.12
C VAL A 161 2.66 -20.92 -5.40
N PHE A 162 3.39 -20.36 -6.37
CA PHE A 162 2.83 -19.94 -7.65
C PHE A 162 2.25 -21.11 -8.43
N ASP A 163 2.99 -22.22 -8.57
CA ASP A 163 2.56 -23.40 -9.31
C ASP A 163 1.34 -24.05 -8.65
N ALA A 164 1.31 -24.13 -7.31
CA ALA A 164 0.16 -24.66 -6.58
C ALA A 164 -1.12 -23.83 -6.84
N ALA A 165 -1.00 -22.51 -6.90
CA ALA A 165 -2.13 -21.63 -7.20
C ALA A 165 -2.56 -21.74 -8.67
N VAL A 166 -1.61 -21.73 -9.61
CA VAL A 166 -1.89 -21.80 -11.05
C VAL A 166 -2.46 -23.16 -11.45
N ALA A 167 -2.08 -24.25 -10.78
CA ALA A 167 -2.64 -25.59 -11.01
C ALA A 167 -4.15 -25.71 -10.73
N THR A 168 -4.74 -24.73 -10.02
CA THR A 168 -6.21 -24.69 -9.81
C THR A 168 -6.98 -24.20 -11.03
N LEU A 169 -6.29 -23.62 -12.01
CA LEU A 169 -6.87 -23.05 -13.23
C LEU A 169 -6.91 -24.07 -14.37
N SER A 170 -7.81 -23.84 -15.32
CA SER A 170 -7.86 -24.60 -16.59
C SER A 170 -6.59 -24.37 -17.43
N GLU A 171 -6.24 -25.31 -18.32
CA GLU A 171 -5.07 -25.17 -19.20
C GLU A 171 -5.11 -23.89 -20.04
N ASP A 172 -6.29 -23.50 -20.52
CA ASP A 172 -6.50 -22.26 -21.28
C ASP A 172 -6.23 -21.02 -20.42
N ASP A 173 -6.64 -21.03 -19.15
CA ASP A 173 -6.40 -19.91 -18.22
C ASP A 173 -4.92 -19.83 -17.82
N GLN A 174 -4.25 -20.96 -17.64
CA GLN A 174 -2.80 -21.01 -17.34
C GLN A 174 -1.96 -20.35 -18.45
N ALA A 175 -2.45 -20.40 -19.70
CA ALA A 175 -1.80 -19.77 -20.86
C ALA A 175 -2.00 -18.24 -20.93
N ILE A 176 -2.78 -17.63 -20.04
CA ILE A 176 -3.00 -16.18 -20.03
C ILE A 176 -1.66 -15.46 -19.80
N PRO A 177 -1.24 -14.53 -20.69
CA PRO A 177 0.06 -13.86 -20.59
C PRO A 177 0.31 -13.13 -19.26
N ALA A 178 -0.74 -12.62 -18.62
CA ALA A 178 -0.64 -11.95 -17.33
C ALA A 178 -0.10 -12.87 -16.23
N ILE A 179 -0.42 -14.17 -16.27
CA ILE A 179 0.09 -15.18 -15.32
C ILE A 179 1.59 -15.39 -15.56
N GLY A 180 1.98 -15.69 -16.81
CA GLY A 180 3.38 -15.91 -17.17
C GLY A 180 4.28 -14.71 -16.92
N ASN A 181 3.76 -13.49 -17.04
CA ASN A 181 4.51 -12.25 -16.80
C ASN A 181 4.74 -11.94 -15.30
N MET A 182 3.92 -12.52 -14.41
CA MET A 182 4.01 -12.24 -12.97
C MET A 182 5.16 -13.00 -12.30
N LEU A 183 5.33 -14.29 -12.60
CA LEU A 183 6.32 -15.15 -11.96
C LEU A 183 7.77 -14.62 -12.02
N PRO A 184 8.28 -14.06 -13.15
CA PRO A 184 9.61 -13.46 -13.20
C PRO A 184 9.78 -12.24 -12.28
N LEU A 185 8.71 -11.51 -11.98
CA LEU A 185 8.75 -10.40 -11.02
C LEU A 185 8.77 -10.95 -9.59
N LEU A 186 7.90 -11.92 -9.28
CA LEU A 186 7.81 -12.54 -7.96
C LEU A 186 9.12 -13.19 -7.52
N LYS A 187 9.81 -13.89 -8.43
CA LYS A 187 11.15 -14.46 -8.15
C LYS A 187 12.22 -13.41 -7.83
N ARG A 188 11.94 -12.14 -8.06
CA ARG A 188 12.82 -11.02 -7.70
C ARG A 188 12.37 -10.29 -6.44
N GLY A 189 11.34 -10.76 -5.75
CA GLY A 189 10.75 -10.08 -4.59
C GLY A 189 9.98 -8.82 -4.99
N VAL A 190 9.49 -8.76 -6.24
CA VAL A 190 8.73 -7.62 -6.76
C VAL A 190 7.35 -8.10 -7.18
N ALA A 191 6.31 -7.46 -6.65
CA ALA A 191 4.93 -7.74 -7.01
C ALA A 191 4.18 -6.46 -7.36
N VAL A 192 3.11 -6.60 -8.14
CA VAL A 192 2.09 -5.56 -8.34
C VAL A 192 0.79 -6.02 -7.73
N HIS A 193 0.03 -5.10 -7.15
CA HIS A 193 -1.29 -5.40 -6.58
C HIS A 193 -2.27 -4.29 -6.91
N HIS A 194 -3.31 -4.61 -7.66
CA HIS A 194 -4.40 -3.69 -7.98
C HIS A 194 -5.66 -4.43 -8.43
N SER A 195 -6.79 -3.72 -8.42
CA SER A 195 -8.11 -4.30 -8.76
C SER A 195 -8.20 -4.99 -10.12
N GLY A 196 -7.36 -4.61 -11.09
CA GLY A 196 -7.33 -5.22 -12.44
C GLY A 196 -6.63 -6.58 -12.56
N LEU A 197 -5.98 -7.09 -11.51
CA LEU A 197 -5.35 -8.42 -11.55
C LEU A 197 -6.39 -9.53 -11.42
N LEU A 198 -6.07 -10.70 -11.96
CA LEU A 198 -6.82 -11.93 -11.73
C LEU A 198 -6.86 -12.25 -10.22
N PRO A 199 -8.00 -12.69 -9.65
CA PRO A 199 -8.11 -13.00 -8.23
C PRO A 199 -6.99 -13.93 -7.71
N VAL A 200 -6.71 -15.01 -8.43
CA VAL A 200 -5.62 -15.95 -8.11
C VAL A 200 -4.25 -15.28 -7.99
N LEU A 201 -3.93 -14.29 -8.83
CA LEU A 201 -2.66 -13.57 -8.75
C LEU A 201 -2.62 -12.61 -7.56
N LYS A 202 -3.76 -12.01 -7.18
CA LYS A 202 -3.83 -11.16 -5.98
C LYS A 202 -3.56 -11.99 -4.73
N GLU A 203 -4.19 -13.16 -4.63
CA GLU A 203 -4.01 -14.07 -3.51
C GLU A 203 -2.56 -14.56 -3.41
N VAL A 204 -1.93 -14.95 -4.52
CA VAL A 204 -0.51 -15.34 -4.53
C VAL A 204 0.38 -14.20 -4.03
N VAL A 205 0.17 -12.97 -4.51
CA VAL A 205 0.94 -11.80 -4.05
C VAL A 205 0.75 -11.56 -2.55
N GLU A 206 -0.49 -11.66 -2.04
CA GLU A 206 -0.80 -11.48 -0.62
C GLU A 206 -0.17 -12.56 0.26
N ILE A 207 -0.17 -13.81 -0.19
CA ILE A 207 0.49 -14.93 0.50
C ILE A 207 2.00 -14.71 0.55
N LEU A 208 2.64 -14.45 -0.59
CA LEU A 208 4.09 -14.27 -0.65
C LEU A 208 4.54 -13.08 0.21
N PHE A 209 3.79 -11.97 0.18
CA PHE A 209 4.08 -10.81 1.02
C PHE A 209 4.00 -11.12 2.53
N GLN A 210 3.06 -11.97 2.96
CA GLN A 210 2.94 -12.40 4.36
C GLN A 210 4.07 -13.34 4.80
N GLU A 211 4.56 -14.17 3.86
CA GLU A 211 5.70 -15.07 4.08
C GLU A 211 7.06 -14.35 3.99
N GLY A 212 7.08 -13.07 3.64
CA GLY A 212 8.30 -12.27 3.51
C GLY A 212 9.10 -12.54 2.23
N LEU A 213 8.43 -13.01 1.17
CA LEU A 213 8.99 -13.37 -0.14
C LEU A 213 8.70 -12.30 -1.21
#